data_AF-A0A937K8P0-F1
#
_entry.id   AF-A0A937K8P0-F1
#
_cell.length_a   1.000
_cell.length_b   1.000
_cell.length_c   1.000
_cell.angle_alpha   90.00
_cell.angle_beta   90.00
_cell.angle_gamma   90.00
#
_symmetry.space_group_name_H-M   'P 1'
#
loop_
_entity.id
_entity.type
_entity.pdbx_description
1 polymer ?
#
loop_
_entity_poly.entity_id
_entity_poly.type
_entity_poly.pdbx_seq_one_letter_code
_entity_poly.pdbx_strand_id
1 'polypeptide(L)'
;MLDDLFPVQPKPTAAKPLSGMTVLVVEDSRFASEALRLLCVHSGARVRRADCLTSARRHLKVYRPSVVIVDLGLPDGSGEDLIRELDTAMPRVPVILGLSGEPDGEDTARAAGADGFLAKPVEGLGAFQIAVLNALPEADRPTGLRMVPSDEVHPDHAVLDEDILNACDLLAAARSREDYDYLAHFLHGLALSAHDGELTAAVEAIREDRIDEVEALLRRRLGVAED
;
A
#
# COMPACT_ATOMS: atom_id res chain seq x y z
N MET A 1 -12.54 22.40 36.98
CA MET A 1 -12.45 20.93 36.85
C MET A 1 -13.26 20.51 35.62
N LEU A 2 -12.77 20.88 34.44
CA LEU A 2 -13.37 20.62 33.12
C LEU A 2 -12.26 20.35 32.09
N ASP A 3 -11.17 19.69 32.51
CA ASP A 3 -10.00 19.45 31.64
C ASP A 3 -10.00 18.06 30.96
N ASP A 4 -11.00 17.21 31.22
CA ASP A 4 -11.02 15.79 30.80
C ASP A 4 -11.96 15.45 29.61
N LEU A 5 -12.55 16.43 28.92
CA LEU A 5 -13.55 16.18 27.87
C LEU A 5 -13.01 16.13 26.43
N PHE A 6 -11.70 16.28 26.23
CA PHE A 6 -11.07 16.11 24.92
C PHE A 6 -10.09 14.95 24.99
N PRO A 7 -10.21 13.89 24.16
CA PRO A 7 -9.19 12.87 24.10
C PRO A 7 -7.87 13.56 23.73
N VAL A 8 -6.92 13.55 24.67
CA VAL A 8 -5.59 14.11 24.46
C VAL A 8 -5.01 13.42 23.23
N GLN A 9 -4.90 14.16 22.13
CA GLN A 9 -4.22 13.67 20.93
C GLN A 9 -2.80 13.28 21.36
N PRO A 10 -2.41 12.00 21.23
CA PRO A 10 -1.10 11.57 21.69
C PRO A 10 -0.04 12.32 20.88
N LYS A 11 0.84 13.04 21.57
CA LYS A 11 1.89 13.82 20.92
C LYS A 11 2.93 12.89 20.29
N PRO A 12 3.50 13.24 19.12
CA PRO A 12 4.65 12.54 18.55
C PRO A 12 5.79 12.37 19.57
N THR A 13 6.42 11.20 19.55
CA THR A 13 7.63 10.90 20.34
C THR A 13 8.72 10.35 19.44
N ALA A 14 9.97 10.31 19.92
CA ALA A 14 11.08 9.76 19.14
C ALA A 14 10.85 8.29 18.71
N ALA A 15 10.21 7.48 19.56
CA ALA A 15 9.88 6.08 19.28
C ALA A 15 8.62 5.93 18.40
N LYS A 16 7.64 6.83 18.56
CA LYS A 16 6.37 6.81 17.81
C LYS A 16 6.13 8.15 17.13
N PRO A 17 6.86 8.44 16.05
CA PRO A 17 6.89 9.78 15.43
C PRO A 17 5.57 10.15 14.75
N LEU A 18 4.69 9.18 14.47
CA LEU A 18 3.40 9.40 13.81
C LEU A 18 2.23 9.36 14.81
N SER A 19 2.51 9.46 16.11
CA SER A 19 1.46 9.50 17.15
C SER A 19 0.48 10.65 16.90
N GLY A 20 -0.81 10.35 16.96
CA GLY A 20 -1.88 11.33 16.70
C GLY A 20 -2.24 11.49 15.21
N MET A 21 -1.44 10.93 14.30
CA MET A 21 -1.73 10.96 12.87
C MET A 21 -2.74 9.88 12.47
N THR A 22 -3.48 10.17 11.41
CA THR A 22 -4.35 9.20 10.75
C THR A 22 -3.88 8.96 9.32
N VAL A 23 -3.74 7.69 8.94
CA VAL A 23 -3.26 7.26 7.63
C VAL A 23 -4.37 6.52 6.91
N LEU A 24 -4.62 6.87 5.64
CA LEU A 24 -5.40 6.06 4.72
C LEU A 24 -4.43 5.33 3.79
N VAL A 25 -4.46 4.01 3.79
CA VAL A 25 -3.75 3.17 2.81
C VAL A 25 -4.75 2.74 1.75
N VAL A 26 -4.41 2.96 0.48
CA VAL A 26 -5.16 2.50 -0.69
C VAL A 26 -4.29 1.49 -1.43
N GLU A 27 -4.59 0.21 -1.26
CA GLU A 27 -3.78 -0.94 -1.71
C GLU A 27 -4.72 -2.16 -1.78
N ASP A 28 -4.72 -2.86 -2.91
CA ASP A 28 -5.59 -4.01 -3.18
C ASP A 28 -5.00 -5.34 -2.72
N SER A 29 -3.67 -5.49 -2.65
CA SER A 29 -3.03 -6.64 -2.00
C SER A 29 -3.21 -6.58 -0.48
N ARG A 30 -3.81 -7.62 0.08
CA ARG A 30 -4.01 -7.76 1.53
C ARG A 30 -2.68 -7.87 2.25
N PHE A 31 -1.73 -8.58 1.67
CA PHE A 31 -0.39 -8.79 2.22
C PHE A 31 0.38 -7.47 2.32
N ALA A 32 0.44 -6.70 1.23
CA ALA A 32 1.09 -5.39 1.22
C ALA A 32 0.37 -4.38 2.14
N SER A 33 -0.98 -4.38 2.12
CA SER A 33 -1.79 -3.51 2.98
C SER A 33 -1.61 -3.83 4.47
N GLU A 34 -1.39 -5.10 4.82
CA GLU A 34 -1.09 -5.52 6.18
C GLU A 34 0.32 -5.11 6.63
N ALA A 35 1.34 -5.19 5.76
CA ALA A 35 2.67 -4.66 6.06
C ALA A 35 2.60 -3.15 6.39
N LEU A 36 1.94 -2.36 5.54
CA LEU A 36 1.72 -0.93 5.76
C LEU A 36 0.93 -0.66 7.04
N ARG A 37 -0.07 -1.48 7.37
CA ARG A 37 -0.82 -1.39 8.62
C ARG A 37 0.10 -1.58 9.82
N LEU A 38 0.95 -2.60 9.81
CA LEU A 38 1.92 -2.86 10.87
C LEU A 38 2.89 -1.69 11.01
N LEU A 39 3.46 -1.18 9.93
CA LEU A 39 4.36 -0.01 9.93
C LEU A 39 3.71 1.24 10.53
N CYS A 40 2.46 1.52 10.16
CA CYS A 40 1.68 2.62 10.72
C CYS A 40 1.50 2.47 12.24
N VAL A 41 1.07 1.28 12.69
CA VAL A 41 0.80 1.00 14.11
C VAL A 41 2.07 1.05 14.95
N HIS A 42 3.18 0.49 14.48
CA HIS A 42 4.47 0.55 15.17
C HIS A 42 4.97 2.00 15.28
N SER A 43 4.68 2.84 14.28
CA SER A 43 4.99 4.27 14.28
C SER A 43 4.04 5.14 15.13
N GLY A 44 2.97 4.55 15.67
CA GLY A 44 1.97 5.21 16.52
C GLY A 44 0.78 5.84 15.79
N ALA A 45 0.69 5.67 14.47
CA ALA A 45 -0.42 6.19 13.69
C ALA A 45 -1.67 5.30 13.79
N ARG A 46 -2.83 5.91 13.58
CA ARG A 46 -4.09 5.19 13.33
C ARG A 46 -4.24 4.99 11.84
N VAL A 47 -4.66 3.80 11.41
CA VAL A 47 -4.74 3.47 9.98
C VAL A 47 -6.15 3.01 9.59
N ARG A 48 -6.59 3.43 8.41
CA ARG A 48 -7.73 2.85 7.68
C ARG A 48 -7.20 2.35 6.33
N ARG A 49 -7.85 1.32 5.79
CA ARG A 49 -7.47 0.67 4.53
C ARG A 49 -8.62 0.75 3.55
N ALA A 50 -8.29 0.92 2.29
CA ALA A 50 -9.17 0.80 1.14
C ALA A 50 -8.46 -0.09 0.10
N ASP A 51 -9.22 -0.96 -0.54
CA ASP A 51 -8.78 -1.93 -1.55
C ASP A 51 -8.98 -1.43 -2.98
N CYS A 52 -9.57 -0.25 -3.15
CA CYS A 52 -9.92 0.32 -4.44
C CYS A 52 -10.18 1.83 -4.31
N LEU A 53 -10.19 2.53 -5.44
CA LEU A 53 -10.51 3.96 -5.54
C LEU A 53 -11.89 4.27 -5.00
N THR A 54 -12.86 3.40 -5.27
CA THR A 54 -14.24 3.56 -4.80
C THR A 54 -14.33 3.55 -3.27
N SER A 55 -13.64 2.61 -2.62
CA SER A 55 -13.56 2.53 -1.16
C SER A 55 -12.81 3.73 -0.60
N ALA A 56 -11.66 4.10 -1.18
CA ALA A 56 -10.87 5.27 -0.79
C ALA A 56 -11.70 6.56 -0.79
N ARG A 57 -12.47 6.81 -1.86
CA ARG A 57 -13.37 7.98 -1.95
C ARG A 57 -14.47 7.95 -0.88
N ARG A 58 -15.01 6.78 -0.52
CA ARG A 58 -15.97 6.68 0.61
C ARG A 58 -15.31 7.06 1.94
N HIS A 59 -14.08 6.62 2.15
CA HIS A 59 -13.28 6.99 3.32
C HIS A 59 -13.07 8.52 3.40
N LEU A 60 -12.60 9.13 2.30
CA LEU A 60 -12.29 10.57 2.20
C LEU A 60 -13.52 11.47 2.37
N LYS A 61 -14.73 10.99 2.05
CA LYS A 61 -15.99 11.71 2.32
C LYS A 61 -16.35 11.79 3.81
N VAL A 62 -15.84 10.87 4.64
CA VAL A 62 -16.25 10.72 6.05
C VAL A 62 -15.26 11.35 7.01
N TYR A 63 -13.97 11.38 6.67
CA TYR A 63 -12.92 11.96 7.53
C TYR A 63 -11.75 12.45 6.70
N ARG A 64 -10.89 13.28 7.32
CA ARG A 64 -9.69 13.84 6.70
C ARG A 64 -8.44 13.19 7.28
N PRO A 65 -7.77 12.28 6.54
CA PRO A 65 -6.51 11.70 7.00
C PRO A 65 -5.39 12.75 7.01
N SER A 66 -4.38 12.51 7.85
CA SER A 66 -3.13 13.27 7.85
C SER A 66 -2.22 12.86 6.68
N VAL A 67 -2.25 11.57 6.33
CA VAL A 67 -1.45 10.97 5.27
C VAL A 67 -2.33 10.05 4.44
N VAL A 68 -2.20 10.11 3.11
CA VAL A 68 -2.75 9.10 2.21
C VAL A 68 -1.58 8.42 1.50
N ILE A 69 -1.57 7.09 1.49
CA ILE A 69 -0.65 6.25 0.73
C ILE A 69 -1.47 5.58 -0.36
N VAL A 70 -1.09 5.78 -1.61
CA VAL A 70 -1.86 5.31 -2.77
C VAL A 70 -0.99 4.40 -3.62
N ASP A 71 -1.39 3.14 -3.75
CA ASP A 71 -0.83 2.26 -4.77
C ASP A 71 -1.22 2.74 -6.18
N LEU A 72 -0.28 2.70 -7.11
CA LEU A 72 -0.50 3.15 -8.48
C LEU A 72 -1.33 2.16 -9.31
N GLY A 73 -1.24 0.86 -9.01
CA GLY A 73 -1.98 -0.21 -9.67
C GLY A 73 -3.17 -0.68 -8.85
N LEU A 74 -4.36 -0.17 -9.18
CA LEU A 74 -5.61 -0.54 -8.51
C LEU A 74 -6.61 -1.17 -9.49
N PRO A 75 -7.54 -2.03 -9.00
CA PRO A 75 -8.47 -2.76 -9.85
C PRO A 75 -9.50 -1.88 -10.56
N ASP A 76 -9.85 -0.73 -10.00
CA ASP A 76 -10.93 0.15 -10.47
C ASP A 76 -10.42 1.48 -11.06
N GLY A 77 -9.13 1.58 -11.37
CA GLY A 77 -8.53 2.71 -12.08
C GLY A 77 -7.09 3.02 -11.66
N SER A 78 -6.55 4.14 -12.15
CA SER A 78 -5.18 4.54 -11.82
C SER A 78 -5.10 5.22 -10.45
N GLY A 79 -4.15 4.79 -9.62
CA GLY A 79 -3.81 5.48 -8.37
C GLY A 79 -3.31 6.91 -8.61
N GLU A 80 -2.71 7.18 -9.77
CA GLU A 80 -2.25 8.52 -10.16
C GLU A 80 -3.40 9.52 -10.23
N ASP A 81 -4.55 9.09 -10.74
CA ASP A 81 -5.74 9.93 -10.84
C ASP A 81 -6.26 10.31 -9.46
N LEU A 82 -6.19 9.39 -8.49
CA LEU A 82 -6.52 9.69 -7.09
C LEU A 82 -5.50 10.64 -6.47
N ILE A 83 -4.21 10.43 -6.70
CA ILE A 83 -3.16 11.36 -6.22
C ILE A 83 -3.44 12.78 -6.75
N ARG A 84 -3.73 12.92 -8.04
CA ARG A 84 -4.04 14.21 -8.67
C ARG A 84 -5.33 14.84 -8.14
N GLU A 85 -6.37 14.03 -7.92
CA GLU A 85 -7.62 14.44 -7.27
C GLU A 85 -7.34 15.01 -5.87
N LEU A 86 -6.51 14.33 -5.08
CA LEU A 86 -6.17 14.72 -3.72
C LEU A 86 -5.26 15.95 -3.64
N ASP A 87 -4.32 16.08 -4.57
CA ASP A 87 -3.39 17.21 -4.65
C ASP A 87 -4.11 18.53 -4.98
N THR A 88 -5.10 18.46 -5.87
CA THR A 88 -5.91 19.62 -6.30
C THR A 88 -7.12 19.88 -5.40
N ALA A 89 -7.42 19.00 -4.45
CA ALA A 89 -8.54 19.14 -3.53
C ALA A 89 -8.40 20.36 -2.59
N MET A 90 -9.53 20.89 -2.13
CA MET A 90 -9.56 22.00 -1.16
C MET A 90 -10.49 21.66 0.03
N PRO A 91 -9.95 21.50 1.26
CA PRO A 91 -8.52 21.53 1.60
C PRO A 91 -7.78 20.29 1.08
N ARG A 92 -6.53 20.46 0.67
CA ARG A 92 -5.62 19.38 0.26
C ARG A 92 -5.33 18.45 1.44
N VAL A 93 -5.09 17.18 1.15
CA VAL A 93 -4.52 16.25 2.13
C VAL A 93 -3.11 16.73 2.52
N PRO A 94 -2.72 16.73 3.80
CA PRO A 94 -1.41 17.23 4.21
C PRO A 94 -0.22 16.48 3.58
N VAL A 95 -0.32 15.16 3.46
CA VAL A 95 0.71 14.31 2.86
C VAL A 95 0.08 13.27 1.93
N ILE A 96 0.59 13.18 0.70
CA ILE A 96 0.23 12.16 -0.28
C ILE A 96 1.50 11.39 -0.67
N LEU A 97 1.53 10.08 -0.45
CA LEU A 97 2.63 9.21 -0.88
C LEU A 97 2.14 8.27 -1.99
N GLY A 98 2.92 8.12 -3.05
CA GLY A 98 2.73 7.04 -4.02
C GLY A 98 3.39 5.75 -3.55
N LEU A 99 2.85 4.62 -3.98
CA LEU A 99 3.37 3.28 -3.73
C LEU A 99 3.40 2.50 -5.05
N SER A 100 4.55 1.91 -5.39
CA SER A 100 4.67 1.06 -6.58
C SER A 100 5.88 0.13 -6.50
N GLY A 101 5.81 -0.99 -7.22
CA GLY A 101 6.95 -1.87 -7.48
C GLY A 101 7.62 -1.62 -8.84
N GLU A 102 7.07 -0.72 -9.66
CA GLU A 102 7.58 -0.43 -11.00
C GLU A 102 8.76 0.55 -10.97
N PRO A 103 9.76 0.41 -11.88
CA PRO A 103 10.96 1.26 -11.89
C PRO A 103 10.71 2.76 -12.04
N ASP A 104 9.65 3.15 -12.74
CA ASP A 104 9.24 4.55 -13.00
C ASP A 104 8.18 5.04 -12.01
N GLY A 105 7.78 4.21 -11.03
CA GLY A 105 6.69 4.52 -10.11
C GLY A 105 6.90 5.80 -9.29
N GLU A 106 8.15 6.11 -8.90
CA GLU A 106 8.44 7.35 -8.18
C GLU A 106 8.17 8.59 -9.04
N ASP A 107 8.70 8.61 -10.27
CA ASP A 107 8.52 9.73 -11.20
C ASP A 107 7.04 9.92 -11.55
N THR A 108 6.33 8.83 -11.78
CA THR A 108 4.89 8.80 -12.05
C THR A 108 4.08 9.37 -10.87
N ALA A 109 4.34 8.91 -9.65
CA ALA A 109 3.67 9.43 -8.44
C ALA A 109 3.97 10.92 -8.21
N ARG A 110 5.22 11.34 -8.41
CA ARG A 110 5.64 12.75 -8.29
C ARG A 110 4.96 13.64 -9.31
N ALA A 111 4.89 13.21 -10.56
CA ALA A 111 4.21 13.93 -11.63
C ALA A 111 2.70 14.09 -11.37
N ALA A 112 2.09 13.14 -10.65
CA ALA A 112 0.69 13.21 -10.23
C ALA A 112 0.43 14.16 -9.03
N GLY A 113 1.48 14.60 -8.32
CA GLY A 113 1.37 15.52 -7.18
C GLY A 113 1.72 14.90 -5.81
N ALA A 114 2.34 13.71 -5.77
CA ALA A 114 2.74 13.10 -4.50
C ALA A 114 3.90 13.85 -3.80
N ASP A 115 3.79 13.97 -2.49
CA ASP A 115 4.81 14.56 -1.59
C ASP A 115 5.95 13.58 -1.28
N GLY A 116 5.76 12.30 -1.56
CA GLY A 116 6.76 11.25 -1.38
C GLY A 116 6.41 9.96 -2.10
N PHE A 117 7.29 8.98 -1.97
CA PHE A 117 7.15 7.67 -2.62
C PHE A 117 7.64 6.55 -1.69
N LEU A 118 7.03 5.38 -1.83
CA LEU A 118 7.42 4.13 -1.19
C LEU A 118 7.56 3.07 -2.28
N ALA A 119 8.76 2.48 -2.40
CA ALA A 119 8.98 1.36 -3.30
C ALA A 119 8.55 0.05 -2.62
N LYS A 120 7.83 -0.83 -3.33
CA LYS A 120 7.58 -2.20 -2.88
C LYS A 120 8.91 -3.00 -2.95
N PRO A 121 9.25 -3.85 -1.96
CA PRO A 121 8.53 -4.10 -0.71
C PRO A 121 8.71 -2.99 0.36
N VAL A 122 7.64 -2.65 1.07
CA VAL A 122 7.68 -1.70 2.20
C VAL A 122 7.65 -2.45 3.51
N GLU A 123 8.83 -2.82 4.01
CA GLU A 123 8.97 -3.64 5.24
C GLU A 123 9.77 -2.92 6.34
N GLY A 124 10.70 -2.04 5.96
CA GLY A 124 11.57 -1.35 6.90
C GLY A 124 10.88 -0.20 7.64
N LEU A 125 10.75 -0.32 8.97
CA LEU A 125 10.13 0.70 9.83
C LEU A 125 10.83 2.06 9.70
N GLY A 126 12.16 2.06 9.65
CA GLY A 126 12.95 3.28 9.48
C GLY A 126 12.68 3.98 8.15
N ALA A 127 12.70 3.24 7.04
CA ALA A 127 12.48 3.77 5.70
C ALA A 127 11.06 4.35 5.58
N PHE A 128 10.04 3.62 6.05
CA PHE A 128 8.66 4.09 6.09
C PHE A 128 8.52 5.40 6.89
N GLN A 129 9.08 5.45 8.09
CA GLN A 129 9.02 6.66 8.92
C GLN A 129 9.73 7.84 8.26
N ILE A 130 10.89 7.62 7.64
CA ILE A 130 11.62 8.67 6.93
C ILE A 130 10.79 9.22 5.76
N ALA A 131 10.19 8.35 4.95
CA ALA A 131 9.36 8.76 3.82
C ALA A 131 8.18 9.65 4.26
N VAL A 132 7.44 9.23 5.30
CA VAL A 132 6.32 10.01 5.83
C VAL A 132 6.80 11.33 6.43
N LEU A 133 7.85 11.31 7.26
CA LEU A 133 8.33 12.51 7.95
C LEU A 133 8.94 13.55 7.00
N ASN A 134 9.62 13.12 5.94
CA ASN A 134 10.16 14.03 4.94
C ASN A 134 9.06 14.71 4.11
N ALA A 135 7.92 14.04 3.95
CA ALA A 135 6.78 14.58 3.23
C ALA A 135 5.92 15.54 4.09
N LEU A 136 6.06 15.52 5.41
CA LEU A 136 5.33 16.45 6.28
C LEU A 136 5.74 17.91 6.03
N PRO A 137 4.80 18.86 6.19
CA PRO A 137 5.11 20.29 6.28
C PRO A 137 6.17 20.54 7.35
N GLU A 138 7.10 21.47 7.11
CA GLU A 138 8.24 21.73 8.01
C GLU A 138 7.81 22.06 9.45
N ALA A 139 6.68 22.77 9.61
CA ALA A 139 6.11 23.11 10.91
C ALA A 139 5.64 21.89 11.73
N ASP A 140 5.31 20.79 11.06
CA ASP A 140 4.79 19.56 11.68
C ASP A 140 5.87 18.49 11.85
N ARG A 141 7.10 18.72 11.36
CA ARG A 141 8.21 17.78 11.50
C ARG A 141 8.68 17.72 12.96
N PRO A 142 8.88 16.51 13.52
CA PRO A 142 9.46 16.38 14.85
C PRO A 142 10.82 17.07 14.93
N THR A 143 11.04 17.87 15.96
CA THR A 143 12.33 18.53 16.22
C THR A 143 13.18 17.67 17.14
N GLY A 144 14.41 17.36 16.72
CA GLY A 144 15.40 16.63 17.52
C GLY A 144 16.02 15.42 16.81
N LEU A 145 17.11 14.91 17.38
CA LEU A 145 17.76 13.68 16.89
C LEU A 145 16.89 12.47 17.22
N ARG A 146 16.74 11.57 16.25
CA ARG A 146 15.97 10.35 16.37
C ARG A 146 16.79 9.17 15.87
N MET A 147 16.78 8.07 16.60
CA MET A 147 17.30 6.81 16.07
C MET A 147 16.33 6.31 15.01
N VAL A 148 16.85 5.97 13.83
CA VAL A 148 16.09 5.31 12.77
C VAL A 148 16.03 3.82 13.13
N PRO A 149 14.84 3.25 13.37
CA PRO A 149 14.72 1.82 13.65
C PRO A 149 15.18 1.01 12.43
N SER A 150 15.82 -0.13 12.70
CA SER A 150 16.17 -1.12 11.68
C SER A 150 15.21 -2.31 11.65
N ASP A 151 14.11 -2.24 12.41
CA ASP A 151 13.09 -3.29 12.46
C ASP A 151 12.37 -3.42 11.11
N GLU A 152 12.10 -4.66 10.72
CA GLU A 152 11.24 -5.01 9.60
C GLU A 152 9.91 -5.57 10.10
N VAL A 153 8.86 -5.37 9.32
CA VAL A 153 7.57 -6.02 9.56
C VAL A 153 7.41 -7.22 8.64
N HIS A 154 6.79 -8.27 9.15
CA HIS A 154 6.45 -9.45 8.36
C HIS A 154 4.97 -9.75 8.55
N PRO A 155 4.12 -9.57 7.52
CA PRO A 155 2.73 -10.01 7.57
C PRO A 155 2.63 -11.52 7.76
N ASP A 156 1.48 -11.97 8.27
CA ASP A 156 1.21 -13.41 8.43
C ASP A 156 1.08 -14.09 7.05
N HIS A 157 1.64 -15.30 6.92
CA HIS A 157 1.51 -16.12 5.72
C HIS A 157 0.05 -16.40 5.33
N ALA A 158 -0.87 -16.48 6.30
CA ALA A 158 -2.29 -16.68 6.00
C ALA A 158 -2.88 -15.54 5.14
N VAL A 159 -2.32 -14.33 5.22
CA VAL A 159 -2.75 -13.18 4.40
C VAL A 159 -2.28 -13.33 2.96
N LEU A 160 -1.12 -13.96 2.73
CA LEU A 160 -0.61 -14.24 1.38
C LEU A 160 -1.52 -15.25 0.66
N ASP A 161 -2.01 -16.26 1.38
CA ASP A 161 -2.94 -17.26 0.81
C ASP A 161 -4.26 -16.61 0.34
N GLU A 162 -4.75 -15.59 1.05
CA GLU A 162 -5.93 -14.81 0.61
C GLU A 162 -5.68 -14.08 -0.72
N ASP A 163 -4.48 -13.52 -0.91
CA ASP A 163 -4.12 -12.84 -2.18
C ASP A 163 -3.90 -13.85 -3.32
N ILE A 164 -3.34 -15.02 -3.04
CA ILE A 164 -3.20 -16.10 -4.03
C ILE A 164 -4.58 -16.62 -4.46
N LEU A 165 -5.51 -16.75 -3.52
CA LEU A 165 -6.90 -17.11 -3.83
C LEU A 165 -7.56 -16.03 -4.71
N ASN A 166 -7.38 -14.75 -4.37
CA ASN A 166 -7.87 -13.65 -5.21
C ASN A 166 -7.27 -13.70 -6.63
N ALA A 167 -5.98 -14.00 -6.77
CA ALA A 167 -5.35 -14.18 -8.07
C ALA A 167 -5.97 -15.34 -8.88
N CYS A 168 -6.36 -16.44 -8.23
CA CYS A 168 -7.10 -17.52 -8.89
C CYS A 168 -8.45 -17.05 -9.41
N ASP A 169 -9.20 -16.30 -8.59
CA ASP A 169 -10.52 -15.77 -8.97
C ASP A 169 -10.39 -14.78 -10.15
N LEU A 170 -9.39 -13.89 -10.10
CA LEU A 170 -9.07 -12.97 -11.20
C LEU A 170 -8.73 -13.72 -12.49
N LEU A 171 -7.89 -14.76 -12.38
CA LEU A 171 -7.52 -15.60 -13.52
C LEU A 171 -8.73 -16.30 -14.13
N ALA A 172 -9.58 -16.90 -13.29
CA ALA A 172 -10.80 -17.56 -13.73
C ALA A 172 -11.82 -16.58 -14.34
N ALA A 173 -11.79 -15.31 -13.95
CA ALA A 173 -12.66 -14.25 -14.47
C ALA A 173 -12.11 -13.56 -15.72
N ALA A 174 -10.81 -13.64 -16.01
CA ALA A 174 -10.16 -12.92 -17.11
C ALA A 174 -10.73 -13.30 -18.50
N ARG A 175 -11.14 -12.30 -19.28
CA ARG A 175 -11.71 -12.48 -20.65
C ARG A 175 -11.02 -11.63 -21.71
N SER A 176 -10.17 -10.70 -21.29
CA SER A 176 -9.53 -9.71 -22.16
C SER A 176 -8.05 -9.56 -21.83
N ARG A 177 -7.31 -8.91 -22.73
CA ARG A 177 -5.90 -8.58 -22.49
C ARG A 177 -5.73 -7.68 -21.27
N GLU A 178 -6.64 -6.74 -21.07
CA GLU A 178 -6.64 -5.83 -19.92
C GLU A 178 -6.76 -6.59 -18.59
N ASP A 179 -7.60 -7.64 -18.54
CA ASP A 179 -7.73 -8.47 -17.33
C ASP A 179 -6.43 -9.21 -16.98
N TYR A 180 -5.74 -9.74 -17.99
CA TYR A 180 -4.46 -10.42 -17.80
C TYR A 180 -3.33 -9.45 -17.47
N ASP A 181 -3.32 -8.26 -18.08
CA ASP A 181 -2.35 -7.22 -17.75
C ASP A 181 -2.53 -6.74 -16.29
N TYR A 182 -3.78 -6.60 -15.81
CA TYR A 182 -4.08 -6.34 -14.41
C TYR A 182 -3.62 -7.49 -13.50
N LEU A 183 -3.97 -8.75 -13.82
CA LEU A 183 -3.51 -9.92 -13.05
C LEU A 183 -1.99 -9.99 -12.96
N ALA A 184 -1.28 -9.74 -14.06
CA ALA A 184 0.18 -9.70 -14.09
C ALA A 184 0.73 -8.59 -13.19
N HIS A 185 0.11 -7.41 -13.21
CA HIS A 185 0.51 -6.31 -12.34
C HIS A 185 0.26 -6.62 -10.86
N PHE A 186 -0.91 -7.15 -10.52
CA PHE A 186 -1.25 -7.59 -9.16
C PHE A 186 -0.25 -8.64 -8.64
N LEU A 187 0.02 -9.68 -9.44
CA LEU A 187 0.99 -10.72 -9.10
C LEU A 187 2.42 -10.17 -8.98
N HIS A 188 2.80 -9.18 -9.79
CA HIS A 188 4.11 -8.54 -9.68
C HIS A 188 4.27 -7.80 -8.34
N GLY A 189 3.28 -6.99 -7.96
CA GLY A 189 3.26 -6.31 -6.66
C GLY A 189 3.30 -7.29 -5.48
N LEU A 190 2.56 -8.40 -5.59
CA LEU A 190 2.56 -9.46 -4.59
C LEU A 190 3.91 -10.20 -4.52
N ALA A 191 4.50 -10.55 -5.66
CA ALA A 191 5.80 -11.21 -5.75
C ALA A 191 6.90 -10.37 -5.10
N LEU A 192 6.92 -9.06 -5.35
CA LEU A 192 7.87 -8.14 -4.71
C LEU A 192 7.65 -8.06 -3.20
N SER A 193 6.40 -7.97 -2.77
CA SER A 193 6.05 -7.82 -1.36
C SER A 193 6.30 -9.08 -0.54
N ALA A 194 6.10 -10.26 -1.12
CA ALA A 194 6.33 -11.55 -0.48
C ALA A 194 7.72 -12.14 -0.73
N HIS A 195 8.58 -11.44 -1.49
CA HIS A 195 9.88 -11.94 -1.98
C HIS A 195 9.77 -13.29 -2.69
N ASP A 196 8.75 -13.44 -3.54
CA ASP A 196 8.33 -14.72 -4.11
C ASP A 196 8.71 -14.85 -5.59
N GLY A 197 9.82 -15.56 -5.84
CA GLY A 197 10.34 -15.78 -7.19
C GLY A 197 9.46 -16.68 -8.07
N GLU A 198 8.60 -17.54 -7.50
CA GLU A 198 7.66 -18.33 -8.29
C GLU A 198 6.54 -17.44 -8.84
N LEU A 199 6.03 -16.50 -8.02
CA LEU A 199 5.06 -15.52 -8.49
C LEU A 199 5.67 -14.58 -9.54
N THR A 200 6.95 -14.22 -9.40
CA THR A 200 7.67 -13.50 -10.49
C THR A 200 7.67 -14.30 -11.80
N ALA A 201 7.93 -15.61 -11.74
CA ALA A 201 7.86 -16.46 -12.93
C ALA A 201 6.45 -16.55 -13.51
N ALA A 202 5.40 -16.51 -12.67
CA ALA A 202 4.01 -16.48 -13.11
C ALA A 202 3.68 -15.18 -13.88
N VAL A 203 4.22 -14.03 -13.46
CA VAL A 203 4.08 -12.76 -14.20
C VAL A 203 4.65 -12.86 -15.62
N GLU A 204 5.84 -13.44 -15.75
CA GLU A 204 6.45 -13.66 -17.07
C GLU A 204 5.65 -14.67 -17.91
N ALA A 205 5.11 -15.72 -17.30
CA ALA A 205 4.24 -16.68 -17.98
C ALA A 205 2.97 -16.00 -18.54
N ILE A 206 2.34 -15.08 -17.81
CA ILE A 206 1.21 -14.29 -18.33
C ILE A 206 1.63 -13.46 -19.55
N ARG A 207 2.80 -12.79 -19.49
CA ARG A 207 3.31 -11.98 -20.60
C ARG A 207 3.57 -12.80 -21.87
N GLU A 208 3.94 -14.06 -21.69
CA GLU A 208 4.19 -15.04 -22.76
C GLU A 208 2.96 -15.88 -23.15
N ASP A 209 1.76 -15.54 -22.63
CA ASP A 209 0.49 -16.24 -22.91
C ASP A 209 0.47 -17.71 -22.45
N ARG A 210 1.29 -18.06 -21.44
CA ARG A 210 1.40 -19.41 -20.85
C ARG A 210 0.50 -19.56 -19.63
N ILE A 211 -0.80 -19.33 -19.83
CA ILE A 211 -1.79 -19.21 -18.74
C ILE A 211 -1.98 -20.51 -17.94
N ASP A 212 -1.91 -21.67 -18.58
CA ASP A 212 -2.04 -22.97 -17.91
C ASP A 212 -0.96 -23.17 -16.81
N GLU A 213 0.24 -22.64 -17.03
CA GLU A 213 1.33 -22.72 -16.04
C GLU A 213 1.06 -21.84 -14.81
N VAL A 214 0.43 -20.68 -15.03
CA VAL A 214 0.04 -19.76 -13.97
C VAL A 214 -1.05 -20.42 -13.12
N GLU A 215 -2.06 -21.01 -13.75
CA GLU A 215 -3.14 -21.71 -13.05
C GLU A 215 -2.60 -22.87 -12.21
N ALA A 216 -1.75 -23.72 -12.79
CA ALA A 216 -1.14 -24.85 -12.08
C ALA A 216 -0.31 -24.40 -10.88
N LEU A 217 0.44 -23.30 -11.02
CA LEU A 217 1.24 -22.73 -9.93
C LEU A 217 0.37 -22.21 -8.79
N LEU A 218 -0.66 -21.41 -9.09
CA LEU A 218 -1.52 -20.82 -8.06
C LEU A 218 -2.33 -21.90 -7.32
N ARG A 219 -2.86 -22.90 -8.03
CA ARG A 219 -3.56 -24.05 -7.42
C ARG A 219 -2.64 -24.87 -6.51
N ARG A 220 -1.41 -25.15 -6.97
CA ARG A 220 -0.39 -25.86 -6.18
C ARG A 220 -0.09 -25.11 -4.87
N ARG A 221 0.00 -23.78 -4.91
CA ARG A 221 0.26 -22.95 -3.71
C ARG A 221 -0.86 -23.03 -2.68
N LEU A 222 -2.11 -23.10 -3.12
CA LEU A 222 -3.26 -23.26 -2.23
C LEU A 222 -3.46 -24.70 -1.73
N GLY A 223 -2.59 -25.64 -2.15
CA GLY A 223 -2.73 -27.05 -1.80
C GLY A 223 -3.95 -27.73 -2.43
N VAL A 224 -4.51 -27.16 -3.49
CA VAL A 224 -5.62 -27.76 -4.25
C VAL A 224 -4.99 -28.73 -5.26
N ALA A 225 -5.28 -30.02 -5.12
CA ALA A 225 -4.73 -31.06 -6.01
C ALA A 225 -5.23 -30.88 -7.46
N GLU A 226 -4.39 -31.28 -8.43
CA GLU A 226 -4.81 -31.45 -9.82
C GLU A 226 -5.75 -32.68 -9.90
N ASP A 227 -7.01 -32.45 -10.28
CA ASP A 227 -8.01 -33.51 -10.55
C ASP A 227 -7.76 -34.19 -11.92
#